data_AF-A0A920RZC6-F1
#
_entry.id   AF-A0A920RZC6-F1
#
_cell.length_a   1.000
_cell.length_b   1.000
_cell.length_c   1.000
_cell.angle_alpha   90.00
_cell.angle_beta   90.00
_cell.angle_gamma   90.00
#
_symmetry.space_group_name_H-M   'P 1'
#
loop_
_entity.id
_entity.type
_entity.pdbx_description
1 polymer ?
#
loop_
_entity_poly.entity_id
_entity_poly.type
_entity_poly.pdbx_seq_one_letter_code
_entity_poly.pdbx_strand_id
1 'polypeptide(L)'
;MTKKKIKIHVKNNHWAPGSFPTDAEGEKNFTITKEHFAQALNNFPEIKEKVEIFVDWDEDNFKASMANSDILVAWNFPKTNLKKIAPN
;
A
#
# COMPACT_ATOMS: atom_id res chain seq x y z
N MET A 1 14.14 -20.91 -11.77
CA MET A 1 12.88 -20.13 -11.77
C MET A 1 12.89 -19.25 -10.52
N THR A 2 12.86 -17.93 -10.66
CA THR A 2 12.70 -17.03 -9.51
C THR A 2 11.29 -17.20 -8.94
N LYS A 3 11.16 -17.38 -7.61
CA LYS A 3 9.84 -17.41 -6.96
C LYS A 3 9.19 -16.04 -7.16
N LYS A 4 7.93 -16.00 -7.60
CA LYS A 4 7.15 -14.76 -7.71
C LYS A 4 7.11 -14.11 -6.31
N LYS A 5 7.47 -12.83 -6.21
CA LYS A 5 7.33 -12.07 -4.97
C LYS A 5 5.87 -11.65 -4.77
N ILE A 6 5.44 -11.59 -3.51
CA ILE A 6 4.17 -11.03 -3.10
C ILE A 6 4.25 -9.52 -3.25
N LYS A 7 3.37 -8.96 -4.07
CA LYS A 7 3.28 -7.53 -4.35
C LYS A 7 2.36 -6.86 -3.33
N ILE A 8 2.92 -5.94 -2.56
CA ILE A 8 2.21 -5.14 -1.57
C ILE A 8 2.19 -3.70 -2.06
N HIS A 9 1.01 -3.12 -2.19
CA HIS A 9 0.87 -1.69 -2.41
C HIS A 9 0.35 -1.00 -1.15
N VAL A 10 1.04 0.07 -0.75
CA VAL A 10 0.62 0.96 0.32
C VAL A 10 0.23 2.30 -0.30
N LYS A 11 -1.04 2.65 -0.13
CA LYS A 11 -1.62 3.87 -0.65
C LYS A 11 -1.76 4.89 0.47
N ASN A 12 -0.86 5.86 0.53
CA ASN A 12 -1.02 6.98 1.45
C ASN A 12 -2.12 7.94 0.94
N ASN A 13 -2.69 8.72 1.85
CA ASN A 13 -3.67 9.76 1.53
C ASN A 13 -3.12 11.11 1.99
N HIS A 14 -3.34 12.14 1.19
CA HIS A 14 -3.28 13.50 1.74
C HIS A 14 -4.44 13.74 2.70
N TRP A 15 -4.20 14.56 3.73
CA TRP A 15 -5.25 14.92 4.66
C TRP A 15 -6.35 15.71 3.97
N ALA A 16 -7.58 15.42 4.34
CA ALA A 16 -8.74 16.17 3.88
C ALA A 16 -9.87 16.09 4.92
N PRO A 17 -10.67 17.15 5.10
CA PRO A 17 -11.87 17.09 5.93
C PRO A 17 -12.80 15.94 5.50
N GLY A 18 -13.16 15.08 6.44
CA GLY A 18 -13.99 13.89 6.16
C GLY A 18 -13.24 12.70 5.54
N SER A 19 -11.91 12.80 5.40
CA SER A 19 -11.02 11.70 5.03
C SER A 19 -10.16 11.30 6.23
N PHE A 20 -9.42 10.20 6.09
CA PHE A 20 -8.28 9.90 6.94
C PHE A 20 -7.01 9.98 6.09
N PRO A 21 -6.01 10.78 6.48
CA PRO A 21 -5.97 11.59 7.71
C PRO A 21 -6.92 12.81 7.66
N THR A 22 -7.39 13.25 8.83
CA THR A 22 -8.36 14.36 8.94
C THR A 22 -7.70 15.75 8.91
N ASP A 23 -6.41 15.81 9.25
CA ASP A 23 -5.60 17.04 9.32
C ASP A 23 -4.12 16.77 9.00
N ALA A 24 -3.34 17.84 8.87
CA ALA A 24 -1.92 17.80 8.49
C ALA A 24 -1.03 17.06 9.50
N GLU A 25 -1.36 17.11 10.79
CA GLU A 25 -0.60 16.38 11.81
C GLU A 25 -0.88 14.88 11.71
N GLY A 26 -2.13 14.50 11.44
CA GLY A 26 -2.52 13.14 11.08
C GLY A 26 -1.77 12.63 9.86
N GLU A 27 -1.67 13.41 8.78
CA GLU A 27 -0.90 13.00 7.59
C GLU A 27 0.53 12.61 7.94
N LYS A 28 1.22 13.48 8.67
CA LYS A 28 2.60 13.21 9.11
C LYS A 28 2.70 11.93 9.95
N ASN A 29 1.74 11.69 10.85
CA ASN A 29 1.77 10.54 11.76
C ASN A 29 1.33 9.22 11.11
N PHE A 30 0.48 9.27 10.09
CA PHE A 30 -0.07 8.08 9.43
C PHE A 30 0.55 7.76 8.06
N THR A 31 1.44 8.62 7.56
CA THR A 31 2.20 8.34 6.34
C THR A 31 3.13 7.15 6.57
N ILE A 32 2.92 6.11 5.76
CA ILE A 32 3.80 4.95 5.73
C ILE A 32 4.84 5.16 4.63
N THR A 33 6.13 5.06 4.98
CA THR A 33 7.24 5.25 4.04
C THR A 33 7.89 3.91 3.67
N LYS A 34 8.71 3.92 2.61
CA LYS A 34 9.50 2.75 2.23
C LYS A 34 10.52 2.41 3.32
N GLU A 35 11.03 3.41 4.02
CA GLU A 35 12.00 3.28 5.09
C GLU A 35 11.42 2.53 6.30
N HIS A 36 10.15 2.79 6.66
CA HIS A 36 9.46 2.04 7.71
C HIS A 36 9.44 0.53 7.40
N PHE A 37 9.12 0.16 6.16
CA PHE A 37 9.17 -1.23 5.73
C PHE A 37 10.59 -1.79 5.70
N ALA A 38 11.55 -1.03 5.15
CA ALA A 38 12.93 -1.48 5.08
C ALA A 38 13.50 -1.76 6.48
N GLN A 39 13.21 -0.91 7.45
CA GLN A 39 13.59 -1.08 8.85
C GLN A 39 12.91 -2.31 9.47
N ALA A 40 11.59 -2.45 9.31
CA ALA A 40 10.85 -3.60 9.84
C ALA A 40 11.35 -4.93 9.24
N LEU A 41 11.59 -4.96 7.92
CA LEU A 41 12.05 -6.15 7.20
C LEU A 41 13.49 -6.57 7.54
N ASN A 42 14.30 -5.71 8.14
CA ASN A 42 15.62 -6.12 8.64
C ASN A 42 15.52 -7.17 9.75
N ASN A 43 14.41 -7.18 10.51
CA ASN A 43 14.13 -8.21 11.50
C ASN A 43 13.56 -9.51 10.89
N PHE A 44 13.20 -9.49 9.60
CA PHE A 44 12.55 -10.61 8.90
C PHE A 44 13.18 -10.85 7.52
N PRO A 45 14.45 -11.29 7.45
CA PRO A 45 15.18 -11.45 6.19
C PRO A 45 14.50 -12.41 5.22
N GLU A 46 13.88 -13.49 5.71
CA GLU A 46 13.13 -14.41 4.85
C GLU A 46 11.89 -13.77 4.19
N ILE A 47 11.25 -12.81 4.87
CA ILE A 47 10.10 -12.08 4.31
C ILE A 47 10.58 -11.07 3.29
N LYS A 48 11.70 -10.38 3.58
CA LYS A 48 12.31 -9.38 2.70
C LYS A 48 12.60 -9.93 1.30
N GLU A 49 12.99 -11.19 1.19
CA GLU A 49 13.23 -11.85 -0.11
C GLU A 49 11.95 -12.20 -0.86
N LYS A 50 10.82 -12.33 -0.16
CA LYS A 50 9.53 -12.80 -0.70
C LYS A 50 8.58 -11.67 -1.08
N VAL A 51 8.82 -10.43 -0.66
CA VAL A 51 7.92 -9.30 -0.89
C VAL A 51 8.52 -8.24 -1.80
N GLU A 52 7.65 -7.56 -2.54
CA GLU A 52 7.93 -6.35 -3.30
C GLU A 52 6.94 -5.29 -2.81
N ILE A 53 7.43 -4.14 -2.35
CA ILE A 53 6.60 -3.11 -1.73
C ILE A 53 6.63 -1.85 -2.60
N PHE A 54 5.46 -1.42 -3.01
CA PHE A 54 5.23 -0.15 -3.69
C PHE A 54 4.50 0.79 -2.74
N VAL A 55 5.04 1.99 -2.54
CA VAL A 55 4.45 3.03 -1.69
C VAL A 55 4.32 4.27 -2.55
N ASP A 56 3.11 4.83 -2.59
CA ASP A 56 2.80 6.06 -3.29
C ASP A 56 1.71 6.87 -2.56
N TRP A 57 1.22 7.90 -3.23
CA TRP A 57 0.24 8.86 -2.73
C TRP A 57 -1.05 8.81 -3.55
N ASP A 58 -2.17 9.02 -2.88
CA ASP A 58 -3.51 9.21 -3.44
C ASP A 58 -3.93 8.14 -4.47
N GLU A 59 -4.54 8.53 -5.59
CA GLU A 59 -5.12 7.60 -6.58
C GLU A 59 -4.28 7.43 -7.84
N ASP A 60 -3.10 8.05 -7.91
CA ASP A 60 -2.27 8.15 -9.13
C ASP A 60 -2.03 6.79 -9.79
N ASN A 61 -1.62 5.79 -9.01
CA ASN A 61 -1.44 4.42 -9.50
C ASN A 61 -2.49 3.46 -8.94
N PHE A 62 -3.46 3.94 -8.16
CA PHE A 62 -4.25 3.05 -7.30
C PHE A 62 -5.08 2.03 -8.09
N LYS A 63 -5.65 2.43 -9.24
CA LYS A 63 -6.37 1.49 -10.13
C LYS A 63 -5.45 0.40 -10.68
N ALA A 64 -4.24 0.76 -11.08
CA ALA A 64 -3.27 -0.20 -11.59
C ALA A 64 -2.75 -1.11 -10.46
N SER A 65 -2.53 -0.57 -9.27
CA SER A 65 -2.13 -1.34 -8.10
C SER A 65 -3.23 -2.29 -7.64
N MET A 66 -4.49 -1.88 -7.64
CA MET A 66 -5.62 -2.77 -7.35
C MET A 66 -5.63 -3.99 -8.27
N ALA A 67 -5.40 -3.80 -9.57
CA ALA A 67 -5.40 -4.89 -10.53
C ALA A 67 -4.18 -5.83 -10.44
N ASN A 68 -3.07 -5.37 -9.86
CA ASN A 68 -1.76 -6.04 -9.98
C ASN A 68 -1.12 -6.48 -8.66
N SER A 69 -1.51 -5.88 -7.54
CA SER A 69 -0.99 -6.23 -6.22
C SER A 69 -1.70 -7.45 -5.65
N ASP A 70 -0.98 -8.23 -4.86
CA ASP A 70 -1.54 -9.35 -4.10
C ASP A 70 -2.09 -8.86 -2.73
N ILE A 71 -1.56 -7.74 -2.20
CA ILE A 71 -2.00 -7.11 -0.95
C ILE A 71 -2.13 -5.59 -1.14
N LEU A 72 -3.21 -5.01 -0.62
CA LEU A 72 -3.45 -3.56 -0.58
C LEU A 72 -3.53 -3.08 0.87
N VAL A 73 -2.75 -2.04 1.20
CA VAL A 73 -2.82 -1.32 2.48
C VAL A 73 -3.32 0.09 2.18
N ALA A 74 -4.61 0.33 2.44
CA ALA A 74 -5.27 1.60 2.16
C ALA A 74 -6.41 1.84 3.15
N TRP A 75 -6.71 3.10 3.46
CA TRP A 75 -7.82 3.45 4.33
C TRP A 75 -9.18 3.42 3.61
N ASN A 76 -9.24 4.02 2.42
CA ASN A 76 -10.47 4.09 1.61
C ASN A 76 -10.20 3.56 0.20
N PHE A 77 -11.10 2.73 -0.31
CA PHE A 77 -11.00 2.10 -1.62
C PHE A 77 -12.37 1.63 -2.13
N PRO A 78 -12.55 1.47 -3.46
CA PRO A 78 -13.79 0.97 -4.02
C PRO A 78 -14.02 -0.48 -3.61
N LYS A 79 -15.18 -0.75 -3.01
CA LYS A 79 -15.60 -2.11 -2.58
C LYS A 79 -16.54 -2.79 -3.58
N THR A 80 -17.03 -2.05 -4.57
CA THR A 80 -17.92 -2.56 -5.61
C THR A 80 -17.11 -3.34 -6.65
N ASN A 81 -17.59 -4.52 -7.03
CA ASN A 81 -16.97 -5.37 -8.06
C ASN A 81 -15.49 -5.71 -7.80
N LEU A 82 -15.09 -5.92 -6.54
CA LEU A 82 -13.70 -6.23 -6.17
C LEU A 82 -13.10 -7.36 -7.01
N LYS A 83 -13.83 -8.45 -7.27
CA LYS A 83 -13.38 -9.56 -8.12
C LYS A 83 -12.92 -9.13 -9.53
N LYS A 84 -13.43 -8.01 -10.04
CA LYS A 84 -13.08 -7.45 -11.35
C LYS A 84 -11.90 -6.47 -11.25
N ILE A 85 -11.89 -5.62 -10.22
CA ILE A 85 -10.93 -4.50 -10.12
C ILE A 85 -9.67 -4.86 -9.30
N ALA A 86 -9.75 -5.89 -8.46
CA ALA A 86 -8.64 -6.48 -7.71
C ALA A 86 -8.75 -8.02 -7.76
N PRO A 87 -8.32 -8.65 -8.86
CA PRO A 87 -8.56 -10.06 -9.12
C PRO A 87 -7.55 -11.02 -8.48
N ASN A 88 -6.44 -10.51 -7.90
CA ASN A 88 -5.37 -11.34 -7.33
C ASN A 88 -5.65 -11.76 -5.88
#